data_AF-A0A5B9MG60-F1
#
_entry.id   AF-A0A5B9MG60-F1
#
_cell.length_a   1.000
_cell.length_b   1.000
_cell.length_c   1.000
_cell.angle_alpha   90.00
_cell.angle_beta   90.00
_cell.angle_gamma   90.00
#
_symmetry.space_group_name_H-M   'P 1'
#
loop_
_entity.id
_entity.type
_entity.pdbx_description
1 polymer ?
#
loop_
_entity_poly.entity_id
_entity_poly.type
_entity_poly.pdbx_seq_one_letter_code
_entity_poly.pdbx_strand_id
1 'polypeptide(L)'
;MKLLCTDKNQSVTADPGDPAIRQTVCPYCRTSDWTDLGNCCELAELGSPDTPEVIREIAEASRDSKLAQCDRCGLLFRCPQPSRDDLRRLYRNLPATIWRYDSSSMGSWMTAKKHLLSQHPGSQPVSVLDVGAFDGGFLKCLPDTWRKYAVEPSPLGQEELRKSKIRWIADSAEDVVLDSEPDGFDVVTLFDVFEHLPDPAETLRVLADLVKPAGRLMVSTCNARHWSWRMMRGQHWYLHSVQHVCFANPAFFRSWGQQHGMKVESHFSHAHQIAGSTARLKHSLEVVHAWATQNGKYYLSRLIQSLPGMGHMAHKQGVVFANTLQDHQLVVFRRLESSTP
;
A
#
# COMPACT_ATOMS: atom_id res chain seq x y z
N MET A 1 2.96 9.35 -38.23
CA MET A 1 3.98 8.30 -38.39
C MET A 1 3.74 7.30 -37.27
N LYS A 2 3.19 6.12 -37.59
CA LYS A 2 2.84 5.06 -36.62
C LYS A 2 4.12 4.51 -35.98
N LEU A 3 4.24 4.59 -34.65
CA LEU A 3 5.17 3.74 -33.91
C LEU A 3 4.36 2.58 -33.32
N LEU A 4 4.54 1.43 -33.96
CA LEU A 4 3.95 0.16 -33.61
C LEU A 4 4.67 -0.41 -32.38
N CYS A 5 3.87 -0.94 -31.47
CA CYS A 5 4.30 -1.87 -30.44
C CYS A 5 4.80 -3.16 -31.10
N THR A 6 6.04 -3.56 -30.85
CA THR A 6 6.55 -4.95 -30.78
C THR A 6 8.05 -4.90 -30.52
N ASP A 7 8.48 -5.35 -29.33
CA ASP A 7 9.53 -6.36 -29.21
C ASP A 7 9.76 -6.72 -27.73
N LYS A 8 9.41 -7.96 -27.38
CA LYS A 8 9.77 -8.61 -26.12
C LYS A 8 11.26 -9.05 -26.08
N ASN A 9 12.12 -8.50 -26.95
CA ASN A 9 13.47 -9.05 -27.16
C ASN A 9 14.54 -8.01 -27.53
N GLN A 10 14.52 -6.84 -26.89
CA GLN A 10 15.72 -6.02 -26.78
C GLN A 10 16.17 -6.00 -25.32
N SER A 11 17.13 -6.87 -25.00
CA SER A 11 17.96 -6.75 -23.81
C SER A 11 18.85 -5.51 -23.94
N VAL A 12 18.28 -4.32 -23.74
CA VAL A 12 19.08 -3.20 -23.27
C VAL A 12 19.42 -3.58 -21.84
N THR A 13 20.68 -3.95 -21.60
CA THR A 13 21.23 -4.09 -20.25
C THR A 13 21.31 -2.68 -19.65
N ALA A 14 20.15 -2.13 -19.30
CA ALA A 14 20.03 -0.95 -18.48
C ALA A 14 20.63 -1.27 -17.11
N ASP A 15 21.49 -0.40 -16.60
CA ASP A 15 21.94 -0.48 -15.21
C ASP A 15 20.70 -0.46 -14.31
N PRO A 16 20.41 -1.54 -13.55
CA PRO A 16 19.25 -1.57 -12.65
C PRO A 16 19.31 -0.51 -11.54
N GLY A 17 20.44 0.20 -11.39
CA GLY A 17 20.65 1.31 -10.47
C GLY A 17 20.37 2.72 -11.01
N ASP A 18 20.12 2.92 -12.31
CA ASP A 18 19.85 4.26 -12.85
C ASP A 18 18.46 4.76 -12.38
N PRO A 19 18.38 5.84 -11.58
CA PRO A 19 17.12 6.33 -11.03
C PRO A 19 16.18 6.93 -12.07
N ALA A 20 16.67 7.24 -13.28
CA ALA A 20 15.87 7.74 -14.40
C ALA A 20 15.21 6.61 -15.21
N ILE A 21 15.69 5.37 -15.08
CA ILE A 21 15.18 4.23 -15.83
C ILE A 21 13.95 3.64 -15.13
N ARG A 22 12.92 3.37 -15.93
CA ARG A 22 11.71 2.71 -15.48
C ARG A 22 11.94 1.22 -15.30
N GLN A 23 11.52 0.69 -14.15
CA GLN A 23 11.71 -0.73 -13.84
C GLN A 23 10.65 -1.60 -14.50
N THR A 24 11.10 -2.63 -15.22
CA THR A 24 10.27 -3.66 -15.87
C THR A 24 10.45 -5.06 -15.24
N VAL A 25 11.33 -5.16 -14.25
CA VAL A 25 11.55 -6.36 -13.43
C VAL A 25 10.77 -6.27 -12.12
N CYS A 26 10.56 -7.39 -11.45
CA CYS A 26 9.95 -7.43 -10.13
C CYS A 26 10.76 -6.55 -9.14
N PRO A 27 10.12 -5.60 -8.42
CA PRO A 27 10.85 -4.70 -7.52
C PRO A 27 11.45 -5.39 -6.31
N TYR A 28 10.92 -6.56 -5.93
CA TYR A 28 11.39 -7.31 -4.78
C TYR A 28 12.51 -8.30 -5.13
N CYS A 29 12.25 -9.24 -6.05
CA CYS A 29 13.17 -10.34 -6.33
C CYS A 29 13.94 -10.21 -7.65
N ARG A 30 13.78 -9.10 -8.37
CA ARG A 30 14.49 -8.70 -9.59
C ARG A 30 14.36 -9.62 -10.80
N THR A 31 13.50 -10.63 -10.76
CA THR A 31 13.21 -11.44 -11.96
C THR A 31 12.42 -10.64 -13.00
N SER A 32 12.66 -10.92 -14.28
CA SER A 32 11.83 -10.49 -15.41
C SER A 32 10.66 -11.44 -15.70
N ASP A 33 10.54 -12.55 -14.95
CA ASP A 33 9.46 -13.52 -15.10
C ASP A 33 8.20 -13.05 -14.37
N TRP A 34 7.22 -12.60 -15.15
CA TRP A 34 5.94 -12.17 -14.64
C TRP A 34 4.81 -12.38 -15.64
N THR A 35 3.61 -12.56 -15.08
CA THR A 35 2.36 -12.69 -15.81
C THR A 35 1.68 -11.32 -15.98
N ASP A 36 1.27 -10.97 -17.20
CA ASP A 36 0.47 -9.78 -17.52
C ASP A 36 -0.98 -9.96 -17.04
N LEU A 37 -1.45 -9.09 -16.15
CA LEU A 37 -2.81 -9.07 -15.62
C LEU A 37 -3.67 -7.95 -16.25
N GLY A 38 -3.23 -7.36 -17.34
CA GLY A 38 -3.92 -6.34 -18.11
C GLY A 38 -3.46 -4.92 -17.80
N ASN A 39 -3.87 -3.99 -18.65
CA ASN A 39 -3.56 -2.56 -18.49
C ASN A 39 -4.11 -2.03 -17.18
N CYS A 40 -3.32 -1.18 -16.53
CA CYS A 40 -3.78 -0.41 -15.39
C CYS A 40 -4.95 0.49 -15.80
N CYS A 41 -5.87 0.73 -14.88
CA CYS A 41 -6.94 1.69 -15.12
C CYS A 41 -6.39 3.11 -15.33
N GLU A 42 -7.26 3.98 -15.85
CA GLU A 42 -6.99 5.41 -15.92
C GLU A 42 -6.53 5.96 -14.57
N LEU A 43 -5.62 6.95 -14.59
CA LEU A 43 -5.05 7.54 -13.39
C LEU A 43 -5.86 8.77 -12.96
N ALA A 44 -6.13 8.90 -11.66
CA ALA A 44 -6.88 10.02 -11.07
C ALA A 44 -6.24 11.36 -11.41
N GLU A 45 -4.90 11.36 -11.41
CA GLU A 45 -4.07 12.52 -11.65
C GLU A 45 -4.30 13.12 -13.04
N LEU A 46 -4.76 12.32 -14.02
CA LEU A 46 -5.09 12.80 -15.37
C LEU A 46 -6.50 13.42 -15.47
N GLY A 47 -7.41 13.03 -14.59
CA GLY A 47 -8.80 13.48 -14.60
C GLY A 47 -9.06 14.76 -13.79
N SER A 48 -8.14 15.16 -12.91
CA SER A 48 -8.31 16.34 -12.05
C SER A 48 -7.64 17.59 -12.65
N PRO A 49 -8.37 18.72 -12.79
CA PRO A 49 -7.78 19.98 -13.25
C PRO A 49 -6.75 20.53 -12.25
N ASP A 50 -6.88 20.20 -10.97
CA ASP A 50 -6.03 20.70 -9.89
C ASP A 50 -4.71 19.90 -9.74
N THR A 51 -4.52 18.83 -10.51
CA THR A 51 -3.27 18.07 -10.49
C THR A 51 -2.11 18.96 -10.95
N PRO A 52 -1.04 19.12 -10.13
CA PRO A 52 0.17 19.83 -10.54
C PRO A 52 0.76 19.28 -11.82
N GLU A 53 1.27 20.14 -12.70
CA GLU A 53 1.74 19.76 -14.04
C GLU A 53 2.79 18.63 -14.00
N VAL A 54 3.74 18.71 -13.07
CA VAL A 54 4.75 17.66 -12.86
C VAL A 54 4.15 16.28 -12.54
N ILE A 55 3.06 16.24 -11.75
CA ILE A 55 2.39 14.98 -11.43
C ILE A 55 1.63 14.47 -12.65
N ARG A 56 1.02 15.38 -13.41
CA ARG A 56 0.32 15.06 -14.67
C ARG A 56 1.29 14.48 -15.71
N GLU A 57 2.48 15.05 -15.87
CA GLU A 57 3.54 14.51 -16.74
C GLU A 57 3.91 13.07 -16.37
N ILE A 58 4.10 12.80 -15.07
CA ILE A 58 4.47 11.47 -14.56
C ILE A 58 3.32 10.47 -14.78
N ALA A 59 2.09 10.89 -14.51
CA ALA A 59 0.90 10.09 -14.76
C ALA A 59 0.73 9.79 -16.26
N GLU A 60 0.94 10.77 -17.12
CA GLU A 60 0.84 10.62 -18.57
C GLU A 60 1.84 9.61 -19.09
N ALA A 61 3.08 9.74 -18.64
CA ALA A 61 4.10 8.81 -19.02
C ALA A 61 3.80 7.40 -18.48
N SER A 62 3.05 7.26 -17.38
CA SER A 62 2.67 5.96 -16.78
C SER A 62 1.33 5.40 -17.28
N ARG A 63 0.66 6.08 -18.22
CA ARG A 63 -0.69 5.78 -18.71
C ARG A 63 -0.84 4.35 -19.25
N ASP A 64 0.15 3.89 -20.01
CA ASP A 64 0.12 2.55 -20.65
C ASP A 64 0.73 1.45 -19.78
N SER A 65 0.91 1.71 -18.47
CA SER A 65 1.40 0.69 -17.54
C SER A 65 0.40 -0.45 -17.38
N LYS A 66 0.93 -1.61 -17.02
CA LYS A 66 0.20 -2.85 -16.81
C LYS A 66 0.32 -3.30 -15.37
N LEU A 67 -0.63 -4.09 -14.91
CA LEU A 67 -0.48 -4.85 -13.68
C LEU A 67 0.26 -6.15 -14.00
N ALA A 68 1.45 -6.31 -13.45
CA ALA A 68 2.24 -7.53 -13.55
C ALA A 68 2.15 -8.33 -12.24
N GLN A 69 2.17 -9.66 -12.33
CA GLN A 69 2.36 -10.56 -11.19
C GLN A 69 3.67 -11.31 -11.35
N CYS A 70 4.59 -11.16 -10.41
CA CYS A 70 5.85 -11.90 -10.42
C CYS A 70 5.61 -13.41 -10.24
N ASP A 71 6.17 -14.23 -11.11
CA ASP A 71 5.99 -15.69 -11.08
C ASP A 71 6.84 -16.36 -9.97
N ARG A 72 7.86 -15.66 -9.47
CA ARG A 72 8.76 -16.15 -8.40
C ARG A 72 8.25 -15.85 -7.00
N CYS A 73 7.97 -14.58 -6.70
CA CYS A 73 7.59 -14.14 -5.34
C CYS A 73 6.09 -13.85 -5.19
N GLY A 74 5.34 -13.82 -6.28
CA GLY A 74 3.91 -13.54 -6.27
C GLY A 74 3.53 -12.10 -5.99
N LEU A 75 4.49 -11.17 -5.83
CA LEU A 75 4.23 -9.73 -5.69
C LEU A 75 3.60 -9.20 -6.98
N LEU A 76 2.55 -8.40 -6.84
CA LEU A 76 1.99 -7.64 -7.97
C LEU A 76 2.63 -6.26 -8.01
N PHE A 77 2.82 -5.71 -9.22
CA PHE A 77 3.45 -4.40 -9.39
C PHE A 77 3.02 -3.75 -10.71
N ARG A 78 3.11 -2.42 -10.77
CA ARG A 78 2.90 -1.64 -11.99
C ARG A 78 4.10 -1.85 -12.92
N CYS A 79 3.89 -2.14 -14.19
CA CYS A 79 4.96 -2.39 -15.15
C CYS A 79 4.71 -1.65 -16.48
N PRO A 80 5.62 -0.77 -16.93
CA PRO A 80 6.79 -0.27 -16.18
C PRO A 80 6.38 0.53 -14.94
N GLN A 81 7.19 0.47 -13.88
CA GLN A 81 7.06 1.41 -12.76
C GLN A 81 7.54 2.81 -13.17
N PRO A 82 6.97 3.88 -12.59
CA PRO A 82 7.60 5.19 -12.61
C PRO A 82 9.05 5.09 -12.13
N SER A 83 9.92 5.91 -12.72
CA SER A 83 11.33 5.94 -12.31
C SER A 83 11.46 6.44 -10.86
N ARG A 84 12.58 6.15 -10.19
CA ARG A 84 12.79 6.65 -8.82
C ARG A 84 12.81 8.17 -8.78
N ASP A 85 13.36 8.81 -9.82
CA ASP A 85 13.37 10.27 -9.93
C ASP A 85 11.98 10.85 -10.17
N ASP A 86 11.13 10.19 -10.96
CA ASP A 86 9.74 10.58 -11.11
C ASP A 86 8.99 10.45 -9.77
N LEU A 87 9.16 9.35 -9.04
CA LEU A 87 8.53 9.20 -7.72
C LEU A 87 9.00 10.29 -6.75
N ARG A 88 10.31 10.60 -6.71
CA ARG A 88 10.83 11.71 -5.89
C ARG A 88 10.27 13.08 -6.31
N ARG A 89 10.12 13.34 -7.61
CA ARG A 89 9.49 14.56 -8.13
C ARG A 89 8.03 14.61 -7.74
N LEU A 90 7.32 13.49 -7.84
CA LEU A 90 5.93 13.36 -7.44
C LEU A 90 5.75 13.72 -5.97
N TYR A 91 6.47 13.06 -5.05
CA TYR A 91 6.32 13.28 -3.62
C TYR A 91 6.62 14.72 -3.19
N ARG A 92 7.61 15.36 -3.81
CA ARG A 92 7.94 16.78 -3.56
C ARG A 92 6.84 17.75 -3.97
N ASN A 93 5.96 17.35 -4.89
CA ASN A 93 4.93 18.22 -5.46
C ASN A 93 3.50 17.79 -5.09
N LEU A 94 3.35 16.74 -4.28
CA LEU A 94 2.04 16.36 -3.75
C LEU A 94 1.55 17.42 -2.76
N PRO A 95 0.25 17.78 -2.81
CA PRO A 95 -0.36 18.54 -1.74
C PRO A 95 -0.23 17.76 -0.43
N ALA A 96 0.37 18.37 0.59
CA ALA A 96 0.60 17.71 1.87
C ALA A 96 -0.70 17.30 2.61
N THR A 97 -1.86 17.78 2.15
CA THR A 97 -3.19 17.40 2.66
C THR A 97 -3.68 16.04 2.18
N ILE A 98 -3.07 15.43 1.16
CA ILE A 98 -3.55 14.18 0.57
C ILE A 98 -3.53 12.99 1.55
N TRP A 99 -2.66 13.05 2.57
CA TRP A 99 -2.49 12.04 3.62
C TRP A 99 -3.25 12.34 4.91
N ARG A 100 -4.16 13.34 4.90
CA ARG A 100 -5.01 13.62 6.06
C ARG A 100 -6.13 12.60 6.14
N TYR A 101 -6.05 11.72 7.14
CA TYR A 101 -7.08 10.74 7.42
C TYR A 101 -7.86 11.09 8.69
N ASP A 102 -9.17 10.79 8.69
CA ASP A 102 -9.91 10.71 9.94
C ASP A 102 -9.63 9.35 10.60
N SER A 103 -8.91 9.39 11.73
CA SER A 103 -8.58 8.23 12.55
C SER A 103 -9.77 7.31 12.88
N SER A 104 -10.99 7.86 12.95
CA SER A 104 -12.21 7.10 13.26
C SER A 104 -12.70 6.22 12.09
N SER A 105 -12.24 6.52 10.88
CA SER A 105 -12.66 5.86 9.64
C SER A 105 -11.70 4.78 9.15
N MET A 106 -10.48 4.73 9.72
CA MET A 106 -9.40 3.86 9.26
C MET A 106 -9.51 2.45 9.87
N GLY A 107 -9.91 1.48 9.05
CA GLY A 107 -10.09 0.09 9.47
C GLY A 107 -8.81 -0.58 10.00
N SER A 108 -7.66 -0.22 9.42
CA SER A 108 -6.34 -0.70 9.84
C SER A 108 -6.01 -0.26 11.26
N TRP A 109 -6.15 1.04 11.56
CA TRP A 109 -5.80 1.63 12.87
C TRP A 109 -6.68 1.08 13.99
N MET A 110 -7.99 0.96 13.78
CA MET A 110 -8.89 0.38 14.78
C MET A 110 -8.55 -1.08 15.07
N THR A 111 -8.28 -1.87 14.03
CA THR A 111 -7.91 -3.28 14.17
C THR A 111 -6.56 -3.42 14.87
N ALA A 112 -5.57 -2.61 14.47
CA ALA A 112 -4.25 -2.62 15.05
C ALA A 112 -4.27 -2.21 16.53
N LYS A 113 -4.93 -1.09 16.86
CA LYS A 113 -5.10 -0.64 18.26
C LYS A 113 -5.74 -1.71 19.12
N LYS A 114 -6.86 -2.31 18.67
CA LYS A 114 -7.54 -3.37 19.41
C LYS A 114 -6.62 -4.56 19.66
N HIS A 115 -5.87 -4.99 18.63
CA HIS A 115 -4.93 -6.09 18.75
C HIS A 115 -3.80 -5.75 19.74
N LEU A 116 -3.15 -4.60 19.58
CA LEU A 116 -2.06 -4.14 20.45
C LEU A 116 -2.47 -4.03 21.92
N LEU A 117 -3.62 -3.41 22.21
CA LEU A 117 -4.11 -3.28 23.58
C LEU A 117 -4.46 -4.62 24.23
N SER A 118 -4.89 -5.61 23.43
CA SER A 118 -5.12 -6.97 23.94
C SER A 118 -3.83 -7.71 24.30
N GLN A 119 -2.72 -7.37 23.63
CA GLN A 119 -1.41 -8.02 23.82
C GLN A 119 -0.57 -7.34 24.91
N HIS A 120 -0.86 -6.08 25.21
CA HIS A 120 -0.15 -5.29 26.21
C HIS A 120 -1.14 -4.73 27.25
N PRO A 121 -1.82 -5.60 28.04
CA PRO A 121 -2.80 -5.16 29.05
C PRO A 121 -2.15 -4.53 30.29
N GLY A 122 -0.82 -4.63 30.43
CA GLY A 122 -0.07 -4.19 31.60
C GLY A 122 0.38 -2.73 31.58
N SER A 123 1.02 -2.32 32.67
CA SER A 123 1.54 -0.98 32.94
C SER A 123 2.97 -0.72 32.45
N GLN A 124 3.62 -1.72 31.85
CA GLN A 124 4.97 -1.58 31.30
C GLN A 124 4.94 -0.63 30.08
N PRO A 125 5.85 0.35 29.98
CA PRO A 125 5.95 1.22 28.82
C PRO A 125 6.28 0.43 27.57
N VAL A 126 5.43 0.50 26.55
CA VAL A 126 5.68 -0.09 25.23
C VAL A 126 6.28 0.99 24.34
N SER A 127 7.36 0.66 23.63
CA SER A 127 7.93 1.49 22.59
C SER A 127 7.30 1.15 21.23
N VAL A 128 6.75 2.16 20.56
CA VAL A 128 6.12 2.02 19.25
C VAL A 128 6.73 3.02 18.26
N LEU A 129 7.15 2.50 17.10
CA LEU A 129 7.57 3.30 15.95
C LEU A 129 6.53 3.16 14.84
N ASP A 130 6.00 4.29 14.37
CA ASP A 130 5.16 4.34 13.17
C ASP A 130 5.95 4.92 12.00
N VAL A 131 6.02 4.18 10.89
CA VAL A 131 6.76 4.57 9.68
C VAL A 131 5.80 5.08 8.62
N GLY A 132 5.97 6.34 8.22
CA GLY A 132 4.97 7.10 7.47
C GLY A 132 3.88 7.64 8.40
N ALA A 133 4.29 8.16 9.56
CA ALA A 133 3.36 8.54 10.64
C ALA A 133 2.49 9.77 10.31
N PHE A 134 2.87 10.55 9.29
CA PHE A 134 2.27 11.84 8.94
C PHE A 134 2.12 12.77 10.16
N ASP A 135 0.90 13.00 10.64
CA ASP A 135 0.59 13.86 11.78
C ASP A 135 0.57 13.09 13.13
N GLY A 136 0.90 11.81 13.11
CA GLY A 136 0.90 10.93 14.27
C GLY A 136 -0.49 10.49 14.73
N GLY A 137 -1.53 10.60 13.90
CA GLY A 137 -2.92 10.26 14.24
C GLY A 137 -3.10 8.88 14.88
N PHE A 138 -2.46 7.85 14.33
CA PHE A 138 -2.47 6.50 14.93
C PHE A 138 -1.82 6.47 16.32
N LEU A 139 -0.62 7.03 16.44
CA LEU A 139 0.14 7.08 17.70
C LEU A 139 -0.62 7.85 18.81
N LYS A 140 -1.35 8.91 18.45
CA LYS A 140 -2.21 9.67 19.38
C LYS A 140 -3.34 8.81 19.95
N CYS A 141 -3.77 7.77 19.23
CA CYS A 141 -4.83 6.85 19.67
C CYS A 141 -4.34 5.76 20.64
N LEU A 142 -3.03 5.61 20.83
CA LEU A 142 -2.41 4.65 21.76
C LEU A 142 -2.24 5.26 23.17
N PRO A 143 -2.08 4.43 24.23
CA PRO A 143 -1.95 4.94 25.60
C PRO A 143 -0.81 5.94 25.76
N ASP A 144 -0.98 6.96 26.60
CA ASP A 144 0.03 8.00 26.85
C ASP A 144 1.27 7.48 27.59
N THR A 145 1.17 6.32 28.23
CA THR A 145 2.30 5.63 28.87
C THR A 145 3.26 5.00 27.86
N TRP A 146 2.87 4.89 26.59
CA TRP A 146 3.71 4.33 25.54
C TRP A 146 4.71 5.37 25.05
N ARG A 147 5.94 4.92 24.76
CA ARG A 147 6.98 5.74 24.11
C ARG A 147 6.73 5.71 22.62
N LYS A 148 6.34 6.86 22.06
CA LYS A 148 5.84 6.99 20.67
C LYS A 148 6.88 7.66 19.79
N TYR A 149 7.26 6.99 18.72
CA TYR A 149 8.25 7.43 17.75
C TYR A 149 7.66 7.43 16.35
N ALA A 150 8.14 8.34 15.50
CA ALA A 150 7.65 8.55 14.15
C ALA A 150 8.79 8.71 13.15
N VAL A 151 8.64 8.09 11.99
CA VAL A 151 9.40 8.39 10.76
C VAL A 151 8.44 9.10 9.80
N GLU A 152 8.81 10.28 9.33
CA GLU A 152 7.96 11.10 8.46
C GLU A 152 8.77 12.07 7.58
N PRO A 153 8.73 11.92 6.24
CA PRO A 153 9.47 12.80 5.33
C PRO A 153 8.73 14.11 4.98
N SER A 154 7.41 14.20 5.17
CA SER A 154 6.62 15.39 4.81
C SER A 154 6.87 16.54 5.77
N PRO A 155 7.27 17.74 5.29
CA PRO A 155 7.43 18.91 6.14
C PRO A 155 6.18 19.28 6.94
N LEU A 156 4.99 19.05 6.38
CA LEU A 156 3.72 19.28 7.09
C LEU A 156 3.51 18.27 8.22
N GLY A 157 3.79 16.99 7.97
CA GLY A 157 3.71 15.94 8.99
C GLY A 157 4.69 16.21 10.13
N GLN A 158 5.93 16.55 9.79
CA GLN A 158 6.94 16.96 10.76
C GLN A 158 6.51 18.14 11.62
N GLU A 159 5.89 19.16 11.02
CA GLU A 159 5.38 20.32 11.76
C GLU A 159 4.26 19.94 12.75
N GLU A 160 3.36 19.05 12.36
CA GLU A 160 2.33 18.52 13.27
C GLU A 160 2.93 17.63 14.37
N LEU A 161 3.95 16.84 14.06
CA LEU A 161 4.66 16.02 15.04
C LEU A 161 5.41 16.87 16.07
N ARG A 162 6.04 17.98 15.66
CA ARG A 162 6.73 18.94 16.56
C ARG A 162 5.79 19.58 17.60
N LYS A 163 4.50 19.69 17.28
CA LYS A 163 3.45 20.19 18.20
C LYS A 163 2.91 19.12 19.15
N SER A 164 3.39 17.88 19.04
CA SER A 164 2.89 16.72 19.78
C SER A 164 3.92 16.18 20.78
N LYS A 165 3.53 15.17 21.56
CA LYS A 165 4.45 14.42 22.44
C LYS A 165 5.16 13.25 21.73
N ILE A 166 4.94 13.09 20.42
CA ILE A 166 5.53 12.01 19.61
C ILE A 166 6.92 12.45 19.17
N ARG A 167 7.89 11.55 19.30
CA ARG A 167 9.27 11.81 18.88
C ARG A 167 9.43 11.48 17.40
N TRP A 168 9.50 12.52 16.57
CA TRP A 168 9.99 12.37 15.20
C TRP A 168 11.51 12.12 15.25
N ILE A 169 11.96 11.01 14.66
CA ILE A 169 13.36 10.56 14.77
C ILE A 169 14.11 10.44 13.44
N ALA A 170 13.40 10.38 12.31
CA ALA A 170 14.00 10.30 10.98
C ALA A 170 12.98 10.60 9.85
N ASP A 171 13.48 10.83 8.65
CA ASP A 171 12.68 11.04 7.43
C ASP A 171 12.40 9.73 6.69
N SER A 172 13.34 8.78 6.75
CA SER A 172 13.21 7.43 6.20
C SER A 172 13.46 6.37 7.27
N ALA A 173 12.94 5.16 7.05
CA ALA A 173 13.18 4.03 7.96
C ALA A 173 14.68 3.66 8.02
N GLU A 174 15.35 3.78 6.88
CA GLU A 174 16.77 3.53 6.66
C GLU A 174 17.68 4.49 7.47
N ASP A 175 17.16 5.66 7.83
CA ASP A 175 17.89 6.70 8.58
C ASP A 175 17.68 6.60 10.10
N VAL A 176 16.90 5.63 10.57
CA VAL A 176 16.60 5.48 12.01
C VAL A 176 17.85 5.05 12.77
N VAL A 177 18.22 5.86 13.77
CA VAL A 177 19.29 5.54 14.72
C VAL A 177 18.68 5.09 16.06
N LEU A 178 19.14 3.95 16.58
CA LEU A 178 18.60 3.29 17.78
C LEU A 178 19.19 3.82 19.11
N ASP A 179 19.48 5.11 19.22
CA ASP A 179 20.09 5.67 20.44
C ASP A 179 19.15 5.59 21.66
N SER A 180 17.86 5.88 21.45
CA SER A 180 16.85 5.87 22.53
C SER A 180 16.24 4.49 22.79
N GLU A 181 16.39 3.56 21.84
CA GLU A 181 15.86 2.19 21.92
C GLU A 181 16.89 1.21 21.33
N PRO A 182 18.02 0.93 22.01
CA PRO A 182 19.15 0.15 21.45
C PRO A 182 18.77 -1.27 20.98
N ASP A 183 17.77 -1.87 21.60
CA ASP A 183 17.28 -3.20 21.26
C ASP A 183 16.23 -3.20 20.14
N GLY A 184 15.86 -2.02 19.62
CA GLY A 184 14.73 -1.80 18.70
C GLY A 184 13.44 -1.43 19.42
N PHE A 185 12.31 -1.49 18.73
CA PHE A 185 10.98 -1.16 19.23
C PHE A 185 10.15 -2.41 19.55
N ASP A 186 9.29 -2.33 20.57
CA ASP A 186 8.35 -3.43 20.87
C ASP A 186 7.33 -3.62 19.74
N VAL A 187 6.95 -2.52 19.09
CA VAL A 187 6.04 -2.48 17.95
C VAL A 187 6.60 -1.55 16.88
N VAL A 188 6.66 -2.02 15.64
CA VAL A 188 6.86 -1.20 14.44
C VAL A 188 5.61 -1.30 13.58
N THR A 189 5.11 -0.17 13.08
CA THR A 189 3.93 -0.13 12.21
C THR A 189 4.25 0.52 10.86
N LEU A 190 3.62 0.00 9.80
CA LEU A 190 3.70 0.50 8.43
C LEU A 190 2.28 0.48 7.85
N PHE A 191 1.57 1.61 7.94
CA PHE A 191 0.17 1.70 7.49
C PHE A 191 0.07 2.42 6.15
N ASP A 192 -0.38 1.70 5.12
CA ASP A 192 -0.70 2.27 3.80
C ASP A 192 0.51 3.01 3.17
N VAL A 193 1.71 2.46 3.43
CA VAL A 193 3.00 2.90 2.86
C VAL A 193 3.58 1.85 1.93
N PHE A 194 3.29 0.56 2.15
CA PHE A 194 3.94 -0.53 1.41
C PHE A 194 3.80 -0.38 -0.11
N GLU A 195 2.61 -0.04 -0.58
CA GLU A 195 2.24 0.13 -1.98
C GLU A 195 2.94 1.29 -2.68
N HIS A 196 3.49 2.21 -1.89
CA HIS A 196 4.27 3.36 -2.34
C HIS A 196 5.75 3.06 -2.47
N LEU A 197 6.22 1.90 -1.99
CA LEU A 197 7.62 1.55 -2.02
C LEU A 197 8.00 1.07 -3.44
N PRO A 198 8.89 1.79 -4.17
CA PRO A 198 9.42 1.29 -5.44
C PRO A 198 10.30 0.06 -5.24
N ASP A 199 10.81 -0.12 -4.03
CA ASP A 199 11.69 -1.19 -3.63
C ASP A 199 11.35 -1.66 -2.21
N PRO A 200 10.35 -2.54 -2.04
CA PRO A 200 9.92 -2.95 -0.72
C PRO A 200 10.93 -3.87 -0.02
N ALA A 201 11.95 -4.40 -0.71
CA ALA A 201 12.87 -5.38 -0.14
C ALA A 201 13.74 -4.77 0.97
N GLU A 202 14.35 -3.63 0.70
CA GLU A 202 15.23 -2.95 1.65
C GLU A 202 14.46 -2.42 2.86
N THR A 203 13.38 -1.69 2.62
CA THR A 203 12.56 -1.12 3.69
C THR A 203 12.00 -2.21 4.59
N LEU A 204 11.44 -3.31 4.04
CA LEU A 204 10.95 -4.40 4.89
C LEU A 204 12.05 -5.03 5.75
N ARG A 205 13.28 -5.19 5.21
CA ARG A 205 14.41 -5.70 5.98
C ARG A 205 14.74 -4.75 7.13
N VAL A 206 14.86 -3.45 6.86
CA VAL A 206 15.13 -2.44 7.89
C VAL A 206 14.04 -2.44 8.97
N LEU A 207 12.77 -2.49 8.57
CA LEU A 207 11.66 -2.56 9.52
C LEU A 207 11.74 -3.80 10.42
N ALA A 208 12.13 -4.96 9.88
CA ALA A 208 12.33 -6.17 10.68
C ALA A 208 13.50 -6.02 11.67
N ASP A 209 14.58 -5.35 11.26
CA ASP A 209 15.75 -5.09 12.11
C ASP A 209 15.44 -4.10 13.25
N LEU A 210 14.52 -3.15 13.03
CA LEU A 210 14.05 -2.19 14.03
C LEU A 210 13.14 -2.81 15.10
N VAL A 211 12.65 -4.04 14.92
CA VAL A 211 11.73 -4.69 15.87
C VAL A 211 12.53 -5.45 16.93
N LYS A 212 12.26 -5.31 18.23
CA LYS A 212 12.91 -6.12 19.27
C LYS A 212 12.72 -7.63 19.03
N PRO A 213 13.61 -8.50 19.55
CA PRO A 213 13.29 -9.92 19.70
C PRO A 213 11.92 -10.10 20.38
N ALA A 214 11.08 -11.01 19.87
CA ALA A 214 9.69 -11.19 20.29
C ALA A 214 8.74 -9.99 20.09
N GLY A 215 9.22 -8.85 19.58
CA GLY A 215 8.44 -7.69 19.19
C GLY A 215 7.63 -7.92 17.91
N ARG A 216 6.86 -6.91 17.50
CA ARG A 216 5.93 -7.02 16.38
C ARG A 216 6.19 -6.00 15.28
N LEU A 217 6.06 -6.45 14.04
CA LEU A 217 5.90 -5.59 12.87
C LEU A 217 4.46 -5.71 12.37
N MET A 218 3.75 -4.61 12.22
CA MET A 218 2.40 -4.57 11.67
C MET A 218 2.40 -3.84 10.34
N VAL A 219 2.05 -4.55 9.26
CA VAL A 219 1.98 -3.97 7.91
C VAL A 219 0.53 -3.96 7.44
N SER A 220 -0.02 -2.78 7.18
CA SER A 220 -1.29 -2.60 6.48
C SER A 220 -1.06 -2.18 5.04
N THR A 221 -1.74 -2.85 4.12
CA THR A 221 -1.77 -2.50 2.70
C THR A 221 -2.93 -3.24 2.02
N CYS A 222 -3.09 -3.08 0.71
CA CYS A 222 -4.04 -3.85 -0.07
C CYS A 222 -3.80 -5.37 0.03
N ASN A 223 -4.85 -6.16 -0.19
CA ASN A 223 -4.78 -7.61 -0.33
C ASN A 223 -5.05 -8.01 -1.78
N ALA A 224 -3.98 -8.18 -2.57
CA ALA A 224 -4.08 -8.52 -3.99
C ALA A 224 -4.68 -9.92 -4.27
N ARG A 225 -4.99 -10.73 -3.24
CA ARG A 225 -5.75 -11.99 -3.37
C ARG A 225 -7.24 -11.86 -3.11
N HIS A 226 -7.72 -10.69 -2.64
CA HIS A 226 -9.15 -10.44 -2.47
C HIS A 226 -9.89 -10.60 -3.81
N TRP A 227 -11.17 -10.98 -3.75
CA TRP A 227 -11.92 -11.32 -4.96
C TRP A 227 -12.03 -10.14 -5.93
N SER A 228 -12.15 -8.91 -5.42
CA SER A 228 -12.21 -7.68 -6.25
C SER A 228 -10.92 -7.51 -7.05
N TRP A 229 -9.75 -7.68 -6.42
CA TRP A 229 -8.44 -7.64 -7.07
C TRP A 229 -8.32 -8.71 -8.16
N ARG A 230 -8.68 -9.96 -7.85
CA ARG A 230 -8.62 -11.06 -8.82
C ARG A 230 -9.55 -10.86 -10.02
N MET A 231 -10.71 -10.26 -9.76
CA MET A 231 -11.75 -10.03 -10.77
C MET A 231 -11.40 -8.84 -11.66
N MET A 232 -11.03 -7.70 -11.07
CA MET A 232 -10.75 -6.46 -11.80
C MET A 232 -9.34 -6.39 -12.37
N ARG A 233 -8.36 -7.10 -11.77
CA ARG A 233 -6.95 -7.10 -12.19
C ARG A 233 -6.42 -5.68 -12.40
N GLY A 234 -5.85 -5.37 -13.57
CA GLY A 234 -5.36 -4.04 -13.92
C GLY A 234 -6.41 -2.93 -13.77
N GLN A 235 -7.71 -3.26 -13.73
CA GLN A 235 -8.79 -2.30 -13.55
C GLN A 235 -9.21 -2.09 -12.08
N HIS A 236 -8.47 -2.64 -11.11
CA HIS A 236 -8.78 -2.46 -9.69
C HIS A 236 -8.57 -1.00 -9.26
N TRP A 237 -9.46 -0.46 -8.42
CA TRP A 237 -9.45 0.95 -8.04
C TRP A 237 -8.19 1.43 -7.34
N TYR A 238 -7.48 0.51 -6.67
CA TYR A 238 -6.21 0.83 -6.02
C TYR A 238 -5.09 1.17 -7.02
N LEU A 239 -5.25 0.87 -8.31
CA LEU A 239 -4.30 1.26 -9.36
C LEU A 239 -4.56 2.66 -9.91
N HIS A 240 -5.63 3.31 -9.46
CA HIS A 240 -6.04 4.61 -9.97
C HIS A 240 -5.12 5.75 -9.51
N SER A 241 -4.23 5.54 -8.53
CA SER A 241 -3.15 6.49 -8.25
C SER A 241 -1.83 6.01 -8.84
N VAL A 242 -1.09 6.93 -9.46
CA VAL A 242 0.24 6.66 -10.00
C VAL A 242 1.26 6.32 -8.90
N GLN A 243 0.97 6.73 -7.66
CA GLN A 243 1.82 6.49 -6.49
C GLN A 243 1.82 5.03 -6.03
N HIS A 244 0.77 4.28 -6.37
CA HIS A 244 0.68 2.88 -6.02
C HIS A 244 1.41 2.04 -7.08
N VAL A 245 2.52 1.45 -6.68
CA VAL A 245 3.48 0.79 -7.58
C VAL A 245 3.68 -0.69 -7.27
N CYS A 246 3.43 -1.15 -6.03
CA CYS A 246 3.48 -2.57 -5.68
C CYS A 246 2.31 -3.00 -4.76
N PHE A 247 1.95 -4.28 -4.82
CA PHE A 247 0.72 -4.81 -4.21
C PHE A 247 0.96 -6.20 -3.65
N ALA A 248 1.07 -6.29 -2.33
CA ALA A 248 1.33 -7.54 -1.64
C ALA A 248 0.08 -8.44 -1.59
N ASN A 249 0.33 -9.72 -1.31
CA ASN A 249 -0.70 -10.66 -0.94
C ASN A 249 -0.25 -11.53 0.23
N PRO A 250 -1.16 -12.29 0.86
CA PRO A 250 -0.82 -13.08 2.04
C PRO A 250 0.28 -14.13 1.82
N ALA A 251 0.43 -14.66 0.60
CA ALA A 251 1.50 -15.63 0.30
C ALA A 251 2.87 -14.95 0.23
N PHE A 252 2.94 -13.75 -0.37
CA PHE A 252 4.14 -12.92 -0.38
C PHE A 252 4.62 -12.65 1.06
N PHE A 253 3.74 -12.14 1.92
CA PHE A 253 4.10 -11.82 3.30
C PHE A 253 4.52 -13.04 4.12
N ARG A 254 3.86 -14.20 3.96
CA ARG A 254 4.31 -15.43 4.60
C ARG A 254 5.72 -15.85 4.16
N SER A 255 5.98 -15.82 2.85
CA SER A 255 7.29 -16.19 2.30
C SER A 255 8.39 -15.23 2.75
N TRP A 256 8.12 -13.93 2.68
CA TRP A 256 9.03 -12.90 3.15
C TRP A 256 9.33 -13.12 4.65
N GLY A 257 8.30 -13.27 5.47
CA GLY A 257 8.49 -13.45 6.90
C GLY A 257 9.39 -14.66 7.25
N GLN A 258 9.16 -15.80 6.60
CA GLN A 258 9.99 -17.00 6.78
C GLN A 258 11.46 -16.77 6.43
N GLN A 259 11.76 -15.97 5.41
CA GLN A 259 13.12 -15.67 4.96
C GLN A 259 13.84 -14.67 5.87
N HIS A 260 13.08 -13.84 6.61
CA HIS A 260 13.61 -12.72 7.39
C HIS A 260 13.43 -12.88 8.91
N GLY A 261 13.18 -14.10 9.40
CA GLY A 261 13.03 -14.35 10.84
C GLY A 261 11.78 -13.72 11.45
N MET A 262 10.74 -13.49 10.64
CA MET A 262 9.48 -12.86 11.03
C MET A 262 8.32 -13.84 10.83
N LYS A 263 7.72 -14.32 11.91
CA LYS A 263 6.57 -15.24 11.82
C LYS A 263 5.27 -14.47 11.75
N VAL A 264 4.41 -14.77 10.77
CA VAL A 264 3.04 -14.24 10.77
C VAL A 264 2.29 -14.77 12.00
N GLU A 265 2.02 -13.88 12.95
CA GLU A 265 1.30 -14.16 14.19
C GLU A 265 -0.20 -13.97 14.01
N SER A 266 -0.61 -12.96 13.24
CA SER A 266 -2.02 -12.68 12.94
C SER A 266 -2.17 -12.02 11.57
N HIS A 267 -3.35 -12.18 10.97
CA HIS A 267 -3.70 -11.59 9.69
C HIS A 267 -5.18 -11.23 9.69
N PHE A 268 -5.47 -9.95 9.46
CA PHE A 268 -6.82 -9.40 9.48
C PHE A 268 -7.16 -8.80 8.12
N SER A 269 -8.38 -9.02 7.63
CA SER A 269 -8.91 -8.27 6.50
C SER A 269 -9.70 -7.08 7.00
N HIS A 270 -9.48 -5.92 6.40
CA HIS A 270 -10.20 -4.70 6.73
C HIS A 270 -10.54 -3.93 5.45
N ALA A 271 -11.46 -2.99 5.58
CA ALA A 271 -11.74 -2.04 4.52
C ALA A 271 -10.80 -0.83 4.65
N HIS A 272 -10.57 -0.14 3.54
CA HIS A 272 -9.87 1.14 3.56
C HIS A 272 -10.70 2.18 4.34
N GLN A 273 -12.02 2.19 4.14
CA GLN A 273 -12.96 2.98 4.95
C GLN A 273 -14.00 2.08 5.61
N ILE A 274 -14.20 2.26 6.90
CA ILE A 274 -15.22 1.53 7.66
C ILE A 274 -16.62 1.96 7.18
N ALA A 275 -17.42 0.97 6.79
CA ALA A 275 -18.81 1.18 6.42
C ALA A 275 -19.70 0.00 6.81
N GLY A 276 -21.00 0.26 6.88
CA GLY A 276 -22.02 -0.75 7.14
C GLY A 276 -22.19 -1.77 6.01
N SER A 277 -22.92 -2.86 6.31
CA SER A 277 -23.17 -3.96 5.38
C SER A 277 -23.82 -3.52 4.06
N THR A 278 -24.75 -2.56 4.11
CA THR A 278 -25.43 -2.02 2.93
C THR A 278 -24.45 -1.36 1.95
N ALA A 279 -23.52 -0.53 2.45
CA ALA A 279 -22.51 0.12 1.61
C ALA A 279 -21.55 -0.90 0.98
N ARG A 280 -21.16 -1.92 1.75
CA ARG A 280 -20.32 -3.02 1.25
C ARG A 280 -21.01 -3.85 0.18
N LEU A 281 -22.30 -4.15 0.36
CA LEU A 281 -23.09 -4.86 -0.65
C LEU A 281 -23.20 -4.02 -1.93
N LYS A 282 -23.48 -2.73 -1.80
CA LYS A 282 -23.49 -1.80 -2.94
C LYS A 282 -22.17 -1.84 -3.72
N HIS A 283 -21.04 -1.62 -3.05
CA HIS A 283 -19.72 -1.67 -3.70
C HIS A 283 -19.40 -3.04 -4.30
N SER A 284 -19.86 -4.14 -3.68
CA SER A 284 -19.71 -5.49 -4.27
C SER A 284 -20.45 -5.60 -5.60
N LEU A 285 -21.70 -5.12 -5.65
CA LEU A 285 -22.50 -5.10 -6.88
C LEU A 285 -21.90 -4.17 -7.94
N GLU A 286 -21.34 -3.02 -7.55
CA GLU A 286 -20.68 -2.10 -8.48
C GLU A 286 -19.44 -2.74 -9.13
N VAL A 287 -18.62 -3.47 -8.36
CA VAL A 287 -17.45 -4.19 -8.89
C VAL A 287 -17.88 -5.30 -9.84
N VAL A 288 -18.88 -6.11 -9.47
CA VAL A 288 -19.38 -7.19 -10.33
C VAL A 288 -20.00 -6.62 -11.61
N HIS A 289 -20.71 -5.49 -11.52
CA HIS A 289 -21.27 -4.78 -12.67
C HIS A 289 -20.20 -4.29 -13.63
N ALA A 290 -19.15 -3.64 -13.11
CA ALA A 290 -18.05 -3.14 -13.92
C ALA A 290 -17.30 -4.30 -14.60
N TRP A 291 -16.99 -5.35 -13.86
CA TRP A 291 -16.39 -6.56 -14.42
C TRP A 291 -17.26 -7.16 -15.53
N ALA A 292 -18.58 -7.30 -15.28
CA ALA A 292 -19.51 -7.86 -16.24
C ALA A 292 -19.55 -7.02 -17.53
N THR A 293 -19.57 -5.70 -17.40
CA THR A 293 -19.57 -4.76 -18.53
C THR A 293 -18.27 -4.85 -19.35
N GLN A 294 -17.12 -4.89 -18.68
CA GLN A 294 -15.80 -5.01 -19.32
C GLN A 294 -15.59 -6.37 -20.02
N ASN A 295 -16.28 -7.42 -19.59
CA ASN A 295 -16.15 -8.78 -20.12
C ASN A 295 -17.33 -9.20 -21.02
N GLY A 296 -18.13 -8.24 -21.50
CA GLY A 296 -19.25 -8.49 -22.42
C GLY A 296 -20.41 -9.31 -21.82
N LYS A 297 -20.49 -9.42 -20.49
CA LYS A 297 -21.56 -10.14 -19.76
C LYS A 297 -22.74 -9.20 -19.52
N TYR A 298 -23.28 -8.62 -20.59
CA TYR A 298 -24.31 -7.58 -20.51
C TYR A 298 -25.62 -8.02 -19.83
N TYR A 299 -25.94 -9.32 -19.86
CA TYR A 299 -27.09 -9.84 -19.12
C TYR A 299 -26.94 -9.61 -17.61
N LEU A 300 -25.74 -9.84 -17.07
CA LEU A 300 -25.44 -9.70 -15.65
C LEU A 300 -25.38 -8.22 -15.26
N SER A 301 -24.78 -7.37 -16.09
CA SER A 301 -24.76 -5.93 -15.83
C SER A 301 -26.18 -5.33 -15.84
N ARG A 302 -27.05 -5.73 -16.77
CA ARG A 302 -28.47 -5.33 -16.80
C ARG A 302 -29.26 -5.84 -15.60
N LEU A 303 -29.01 -7.09 -15.17
CA LEU A 303 -29.64 -7.63 -13.96
C LEU A 303 -29.27 -6.79 -12.74
N ILE A 304 -27.99 -6.43 -12.57
CA ILE A 304 -27.55 -5.58 -11.45
C ILE A 304 -28.18 -4.18 -11.55
N GLN A 305 -28.25 -3.58 -12.73
CA GLN A 305 -28.90 -2.27 -12.95
C GLN A 305 -30.39 -2.26 -12.57
N SER A 306 -31.07 -3.42 -12.67
CA SER A 306 -32.49 -3.54 -12.29
C SER A 306 -32.73 -3.59 -10.78
N LEU A 307 -31.68 -3.79 -9.97
CA LEU A 307 -31.81 -3.81 -8.51
C LEU A 307 -32.14 -2.41 -7.96
N PRO A 308 -32.96 -2.30 -6.90
CA PRO A 308 -33.25 -1.03 -6.26
C PRO A 308 -31.97 -0.26 -5.88
N GLY A 309 -31.86 0.99 -6.32
CA GLY A 309 -30.69 1.85 -6.06
C GLY A 309 -29.50 1.67 -7.02
N MET A 310 -29.55 0.70 -7.95
CA MET A 310 -28.44 0.40 -8.87
C MET A 310 -28.65 0.91 -10.31
N GLY A 311 -29.80 1.51 -10.63
CA GLY A 311 -30.08 2.03 -11.97
C GLY A 311 -29.06 3.06 -12.49
N HIS A 312 -28.46 3.84 -11.58
CA HIS A 312 -27.41 4.82 -11.92
C HIS A 312 -26.17 4.19 -12.57
N MET A 313 -25.94 2.88 -12.38
CA MET A 313 -24.81 2.16 -12.99
C MET A 313 -24.90 2.07 -14.52
N ALA A 314 -26.07 2.34 -15.13
CA ALA A 314 -26.19 2.43 -16.60
C ALA A 314 -25.35 3.56 -17.19
N HIS A 315 -25.05 4.59 -16.40
CA HIS A 315 -24.34 5.80 -16.84
C HIS A 315 -22.95 5.94 -16.21
N LYS A 316 -22.58 5.04 -15.28
CA LYS A 316 -21.27 5.09 -14.60
C LYS A 316 -20.19 4.61 -15.56
N GLN A 317 -19.27 5.50 -15.91
CA GLN A 317 -18.07 5.20 -16.69
C GLN A 317 -16.83 5.33 -15.78
N GLY A 318 -15.75 4.65 -16.15
CA GLY A 318 -14.48 4.72 -15.42
C GLY A 318 -14.37 3.71 -14.27
N VAL A 319 -13.45 4.02 -13.35
CA VAL A 319 -13.03 3.12 -12.27
C VAL A 319 -14.06 3.05 -11.16
N VAL A 320 -14.37 1.84 -10.68
CA VAL A 320 -15.26 1.63 -9.55
C VAL A 320 -14.49 1.71 -8.24
N PHE A 321 -14.61 2.86 -7.56
CA PHE A 321 -14.04 3.07 -6.22
C PHE A 321 -14.80 2.32 -5.14
N ALA A 322 -14.32 1.13 -4.78
CA ALA A 322 -14.97 0.20 -3.86
C ALA A 322 -14.31 0.16 -2.47
N ASN A 323 -14.03 1.32 -1.88
CA ASN A 323 -13.21 1.48 -0.66
C ASN A 323 -13.79 0.89 0.66
N THR A 324 -15.00 0.32 0.61
CA THR A 324 -15.67 -0.32 1.77
C THR A 324 -15.57 -1.85 1.76
N LEU A 325 -15.02 -2.42 0.68
CA LEU A 325 -14.72 -3.85 0.62
C LEU A 325 -13.55 -4.15 1.54
N GLN A 326 -13.50 -5.37 2.08
CA GLN A 326 -12.38 -5.81 2.92
C GLN A 326 -11.20 -6.27 2.05
N ASP A 327 -10.82 -5.42 1.10
CA ASP A 327 -9.78 -5.67 0.11
C ASP A 327 -8.39 -5.21 0.57
N HIS A 328 -8.25 -4.84 1.85
CA HIS A 328 -7.00 -4.57 2.53
C HIS A 328 -6.71 -5.64 3.59
N GLN A 329 -5.44 -5.73 3.97
CA GLN A 329 -4.92 -6.66 4.95
C GLN A 329 -4.04 -5.92 5.96
N LEU A 330 -4.15 -6.33 7.22
CA LEU A 330 -3.20 -6.02 8.27
C LEU A 330 -2.50 -7.33 8.67
N VAL A 331 -1.22 -7.43 8.38
CA VAL A 331 -0.39 -8.58 8.75
C VAL A 331 0.44 -8.22 9.97
N VAL A 332 0.33 -9.02 11.03
CA VAL A 332 1.13 -8.89 12.24
C VAL A 332 2.18 -9.97 12.21
N PHE A 333 3.43 -9.55 12.11
CA PHE A 333 4.59 -10.41 12.26
C PHE A 333 5.11 -10.32 13.67
N ARG A 334 5.60 -11.44 14.19
CA ARG A 334 6.40 -11.52 15.40
C ARG A 334 7.84 -11.81 15.01
N ARG A 335 8.79 -11.00 15.47
CA ARG A 335 10.22 -11.29 15.30
C ARG A 335 10.54 -12.53 16.12
N LEU A 336 11.11 -13.53 15.47
CA LEU A 336 11.57 -14.73 16.16
C LEU A 336 12.70 -14.32 17.10
N GLU A 337 12.69 -14.86 18.31
CA GLU A 337 13.87 -14.80 19.16
C GLU A 337 15.00 -15.49 18.41
N SER A 338 16.17 -14.86 18.36
CA SER A 338 17.36 -15.55 17.91
C SER A 338 17.49 -16.80 18.77
N SER A 339 17.37 -17.98 18.17
CA SER A 339 17.75 -19.22 18.84
C SER A 339 19.17 -19.01 19.35
N THR A 340 19.32 -18.93 20.67
CA THR A 340 20.63 -18.75 21.29
C THR A 340 20.95 -20.03 22.05
N PRO A 341 22.08 -20.67 21.77
CA PRO A 341 22.71 -20.88 20.46
C PRO A 341 22.60 -22.34 19.99
#